data_AF-A0A5N5Q7A8-F1
#
_entry.id   AF-A0A5N5Q7A8-F1
#
_cell.length_a   1.000
_cell.length_b   1.000
_cell.length_c   1.000
_cell.angle_alpha   90.00
_cell.angle_beta   90.00
_cell.angle_gamma   90.00
#
_symmetry.space_group_name_H-M   'P 1'
#
loop_
_entity.id
_entity.type
_entity.pdbx_description
1 polymer ?
#
loop_
_entity_poly.entity_id
_entity_poly.type
_entity_poly.pdbx_seq_one_letter_code
_entity_poly.pdbx_strand_id
1 'polypeptide(L)'
;MHYNDTIPTQHLHMRTHQLFLHHYNELELHPEMYEELAKDYGINGQPVLTQLRSINLATSFPYDIMHLLFENLVPNLIHHWTGTFKGLDQGTGTYKISKVMWEAIGRLTTQATPTIPSSFVGTLPNIAQDHKLFKAEAYAFWIQYMAPILLKGVLSDRYYE
;
A
#
# COMPACT_ATOMS: atom_id res chain seq x y z
N MET A 1 1.79 22.57 -1.37
CA MET A 1 0.30 22.72 -1.35
C MET A 1 -0.36 21.34 -1.37
N HIS A 2 -1.50 21.12 -0.70
CA HIS A 2 -2.40 20.04 -1.15
C HIS A 2 -2.70 20.35 -2.63
N TYR A 3 -2.44 19.38 -3.52
CA TYR A 3 -2.78 19.49 -4.93
C TYR A 3 -4.18 20.09 -5.01
N ASN A 4 -4.35 21.18 -5.75
CA ASN A 4 -5.61 21.91 -5.82
C ASN A 4 -6.70 20.89 -6.18
N ASP A 5 -7.55 20.49 -5.20
CA ASP A 5 -8.58 19.43 -5.33
C ASP A 5 -9.67 19.78 -6.37
N THR A 6 -9.44 20.86 -7.13
CA THR A 6 -10.27 21.44 -8.18
C THR A 6 -9.85 21.03 -9.59
N ILE A 7 -8.67 20.42 -9.79
CA ILE A 7 -8.26 19.92 -11.11
C ILE A 7 -8.94 18.57 -11.35
N PRO A 8 -9.84 18.43 -12.35
CA PRO A 8 -10.45 17.15 -12.66
C PRO A 8 -9.37 16.13 -12.99
N THR A 9 -9.56 14.86 -12.61
CA THR A 9 -8.59 13.77 -12.85
C THR A 9 -8.15 13.66 -14.32
N GLN A 10 -9.04 14.06 -15.24
CA GLN A 10 -8.85 14.12 -16.69
C GLN A 10 -7.76 15.12 -17.13
N HIS A 11 -7.47 16.11 -16.29
CA HIS A 11 -6.49 17.18 -16.54
C HIS A 11 -5.19 16.98 -15.74
N LEU A 12 -5.05 15.84 -15.05
CA LEU A 12 -3.77 15.47 -14.45
C LEU A 12 -2.78 15.15 -15.58
N HIS A 13 -1.67 15.89 -15.62
CA HIS A 13 -0.64 15.63 -16.60
C HIS A 13 0.13 14.36 -16.23
N MET A 14 0.40 13.52 -17.23
CA MET A 14 1.31 12.39 -17.06
C MET A 14 2.72 12.90 -16.84
N ARG A 15 3.44 12.36 -15.86
CA ARG A 15 4.85 12.68 -15.68
C ARG A 15 5.66 12.05 -16.81
N THR A 16 6.56 12.83 -17.40
CA THR A 16 7.50 12.37 -18.43
C THR A 16 8.92 12.42 -17.90
N HIS A 17 9.84 11.71 -18.56
CA HIS A 17 11.26 11.78 -18.21
C HIS A 17 11.79 13.23 -18.27
N GLN A 18 11.42 13.97 -19.32
CA GLN A 18 11.80 15.36 -19.51
C GLN A 18 11.26 16.27 -18.40
N LEU A 19 10.03 16.02 -17.95
CA LEU A 19 9.45 16.78 -16.84
C LEU A 19 10.23 16.57 -15.53
N PHE A 20 10.64 15.33 -15.24
CA PHE A 20 11.51 15.06 -14.09
C PHE A 20 12.85 15.80 -14.19
N LEU A 21 13.52 15.73 -15.35
CA LEU A 21 14.79 16.44 -15.55
C LEU A 21 14.63 17.96 -15.41
N HIS A 22 13.54 18.51 -15.91
CA HIS A 22 13.23 19.93 -15.75
C HIS A 22 13.08 20.32 -14.27
N HIS A 23 12.26 19.58 -13.52
CA HIS A 23 12.07 19.83 -12.09
C HIS A 23 13.38 19.69 -11.27
N TYR A 24 14.26 18.74 -11.63
CA TYR A 24 15.57 18.63 -10.97
C TYR A 24 16.45 19.86 -11.24
N ASN A 25 16.48 20.35 -12.48
CA ASN A 25 17.22 21.57 -12.81
C ASN A 25 16.66 22.79 -12.05
N GLU A 26 15.34 22.92 -11.93
CA GLU A 26 14.73 24.01 -11.14
C GLU A 26 15.11 23.93 -9.66
N LEU A 27 15.11 22.74 -9.07
CA LEU A 27 15.54 22.52 -7.69
C LEU A 27 17.01 22.90 -7.47
N GLU A 28 17.88 22.64 -8.45
CA GLU A 28 19.30 22.99 -8.39
C GLU A 28 19.54 24.50 -8.57
N LEU A 29 18.75 25.15 -9.42
CA LEU A 29 18.83 26.59 -9.69
C LEU A 29 18.26 27.45 -8.54
N HIS A 30 17.32 26.90 -7.76
CA HIS A 30 16.61 27.60 -6.68
C HIS A 30 16.80 26.92 -5.31
N PRO A 31 18.04 26.82 -4.80
CA PRO A 31 18.32 26.16 -3.52
C PRO A 31 17.57 26.82 -2.35
N GLU A 32 17.29 28.12 -2.43
CA GLU A 32 16.53 28.88 -1.44
C GLU A 32 15.05 28.45 -1.33
N MET A 33 14.49 27.88 -2.41
CA MET A 33 13.11 27.37 -2.46
C MET A 33 13.04 25.84 -2.52
N TYR A 34 14.16 25.15 -2.30
CA TYR A 34 14.27 23.71 -2.52
C TYR A 34 13.18 22.91 -1.81
N GLU A 35 12.94 23.16 -0.53
CA GLU A 35 11.93 22.41 0.24
C GLU A 35 10.51 22.61 -0.28
N GLU A 36 10.17 23.83 -0.70
CA GLU A 36 8.84 24.16 -1.23
C GLU A 36 8.62 23.48 -2.59
N LEU A 37 9.57 23.65 -3.52
CA LEU A 37 9.53 23.05 -4.85
C LEU A 37 9.57 21.51 -4.79
N ALA A 38 10.41 20.94 -3.93
CA ALA A 38 10.53 19.49 -3.78
C ALA A 38 9.20 18.89 -3.30
N LYS A 39 8.54 19.57 -2.36
CA LYS A 39 7.23 19.17 -1.86
C LYS A 39 6.14 19.29 -2.91
N ASP A 40 6.11 20.39 -3.66
CA ASP A 40 5.09 20.62 -4.69
C ASP A 40 5.25 19.65 -5.87
N TYR A 41 6.48 19.32 -6.25
CA TYR A 41 6.78 18.32 -7.28
C TYR A 41 6.67 16.89 -6.77
N GLY A 42 6.59 16.68 -5.45
CA GLY A 42 6.64 15.35 -4.85
C GLY A 42 7.94 14.62 -5.20
N ILE A 43 9.05 15.34 -5.15
CA ILE A 43 10.40 14.86 -5.47
C ILE A 43 11.23 14.88 -4.18
N ASN A 44 11.90 13.76 -3.88
CA ASN A 44 12.82 13.65 -2.75
C ASN A 44 14.27 13.58 -3.24
N GLY A 45 14.67 14.57 -4.03
CA GLY A 45 16.01 14.68 -4.62
C GLY A 45 16.19 13.98 -5.97
N GLN A 46 17.29 14.34 -6.64
CA GLN A 46 17.68 13.78 -7.94
C GLN A 46 18.39 12.44 -7.77
N PRO A 47 17.90 11.34 -8.39
CA PRO A 47 18.59 10.06 -8.34
C PRO A 47 19.81 10.06 -9.27
N VAL A 48 20.85 9.33 -8.87
CA VAL A 48 22.04 9.08 -9.73
C VAL A 48 21.68 8.44 -11.07
N LEU A 49 20.56 7.73 -11.13
CA LEU A 49 20.04 7.07 -12.32
C LEU A 49 19.68 8.04 -13.45
N THR A 50 19.53 9.34 -13.16
CA THR A 50 19.34 10.39 -14.17
C THR A 50 20.50 10.48 -15.17
N GLN A 51 21.70 10.01 -14.79
CA GLN A 51 22.88 10.01 -15.66
C GLN A 51 22.86 8.87 -16.70
N LEU A 52 22.00 7.87 -16.52
CA LEU A 52 21.94 6.69 -17.39
C LEU A 52 20.98 6.94 -18.56
N ARG A 53 21.53 7.02 -19.78
CA ARG A 53 20.73 7.22 -21.02
C ARG A 53 19.73 6.09 -21.31
N SER A 54 19.92 4.92 -20.71
CA SER A 54 19.02 3.76 -20.84
C SER A 54 17.82 3.81 -19.88
N ILE A 55 17.78 4.77 -18.94
CA ILE A 55 16.71 4.88 -17.95
C ILE A 55 15.75 6.00 -18.35
N ASN A 56 14.46 5.69 -18.33
CA ASN A 56 13.38 6.66 -18.38
C ASN A 56 12.70 6.70 -17.01
N LEU A 57 12.89 7.79 -16.27
CA LEU A 57 12.37 7.94 -14.91
C LEU A 57 10.85 7.77 -14.78
N ALA A 58 10.09 8.04 -15.84
CA ALA A 58 8.64 7.90 -15.83
C ALA A 58 8.17 6.46 -16.08
N THR A 59 8.97 5.61 -16.73
CA THR A 59 8.51 4.29 -17.20
C THR A 59 9.41 3.13 -16.80
N SER A 60 10.67 3.37 -16.42
CA SER A 60 11.63 2.32 -16.04
C SER A 60 11.38 1.75 -14.66
N PHE A 61 10.67 2.47 -13.79
CA PHE A 61 10.33 2.04 -12.44
C PHE A 61 8.83 1.86 -12.35
N PRO A 62 8.32 0.62 -12.40
CA PRO A 62 6.91 0.37 -12.15
C PRO A 62 6.56 0.77 -10.72
N TYR A 63 5.27 0.98 -10.46
CA TYR A 63 4.80 1.20 -9.10
C TYR A 63 5.27 0.06 -8.19
N ASP A 64 5.82 0.44 -7.05
CA ASP A 64 6.27 -0.50 -6.03
C ASP A 64 5.05 -1.08 -5.31
N ILE A 65 4.38 -2.04 -5.96
CA ILE A 65 3.19 -2.69 -5.43
C ILE A 65 3.50 -3.43 -4.13
N MET A 66 4.74 -3.92 -3.98
CA MET A 66 5.17 -4.63 -2.78
C MET A 66 5.05 -3.74 -1.55
N HIS A 67 5.68 -2.56 -1.58
CA HIS A 67 5.61 -1.65 -0.45
C HIS A 67 4.27 -0.90 -0.39
N LEU A 68 3.78 -0.36 -1.51
CA LEU A 68 2.58 0.48 -1.52
C LEU A 68 1.32 -0.31 -1.18
N LEU A 69 1.14 -1.49 -1.77
CA LEU A 69 -0.06 -2.29 -1.58
C LEU A 69 0.11 -3.26 -0.41
N PHE A 70 1.10 -4.15 -0.46
CA PHE A 70 1.15 -5.26 0.47
C PHE A 70 1.73 -4.89 1.83
N GLU A 71 2.76 -4.05 1.89
CA GLU A 71 3.37 -3.65 3.16
C GLU A 71 2.66 -2.47 3.83
N ASN A 72 2.02 -1.59 3.06
CA ASN A 72 1.34 -0.42 3.59
C ASN A 72 -0.20 -0.55 3.59
N LEU A 73 -0.83 -0.83 2.45
CA LEU A 73 -2.30 -0.82 2.37
C LEU A 73 -2.92 -2.00 3.14
N VAL A 74 -2.40 -3.23 2.98
CA VAL A 74 -2.98 -4.41 3.63
C VAL A 74 -2.99 -4.29 5.17
N PRO A 75 -1.91 -3.89 5.85
CA PRO A 75 -1.95 -3.65 7.29
C PRO A 75 -2.95 -2.55 7.69
N ASN A 76 -3.05 -1.48 6.89
CA ASN A 76 -4.04 -0.42 7.12
C ASN A 76 -5.48 -0.95 7.00
N LEU A 77 -5.76 -1.84 6.05
CA LEU A 77 -7.06 -2.52 5.94
C LEU A 77 -7.34 -3.40 7.16
N ILE A 78 -6.35 -4.15 7.64
CA ILE A 78 -6.50 -4.96 8.86
C ILE A 78 -6.79 -4.06 10.07
N HIS A 79 -6.07 -2.94 10.22
CA HIS A 79 -6.39 -1.95 11.26
C HIS A 79 -7.80 -1.39 11.12
N HIS A 80 -8.27 -1.21 9.89
CA HIS A 80 -9.61 -0.70 9.62
C HIS A 80 -10.67 -1.72 10.04
N TRP A 81 -10.55 -2.97 9.61
CA TRP A 81 -11.44 -4.07 10.00
C TRP A 81 -11.41 -4.36 11.49
N THR A 82 -10.28 -4.18 12.17
CA THR A 82 -10.18 -4.40 13.63
C THR A 82 -10.55 -3.16 14.46
N GLY A 83 -10.86 -2.03 13.81
CA GLY A 83 -11.22 -0.78 14.49
C GLY A 83 -10.07 -0.11 15.23
N THR A 84 -8.84 -0.32 14.78
CA THR A 84 -7.61 0.29 15.32
C THR A 84 -6.97 1.30 14.37
N PHE A 85 -7.61 1.59 13.24
CA PHE A 85 -7.09 2.50 12.23
C PHE A 85 -7.23 3.97 12.63
N LYS A 86 -6.10 4.60 12.99
CA LYS A 86 -5.93 6.06 13.15
C LYS A 86 -7.01 6.77 13.98
N GLY A 87 -7.59 6.08 14.96
CA GLY A 87 -8.65 6.64 15.82
C GLY A 87 -10.00 6.86 15.13
N LEU A 88 -10.18 6.32 13.91
CA LEU A 88 -11.46 6.35 13.21
C LEU A 88 -12.36 5.23 13.72
N ASP A 89 -13.61 5.57 14.03
CA ASP A 89 -14.65 4.58 14.30
C ASP A 89 -15.23 4.02 12.99
N GLN A 90 -16.20 3.13 13.12
CA GLN A 90 -16.84 2.50 11.96
C GLN A 90 -17.92 3.35 11.29
N GLY A 91 -18.27 4.50 11.88
CA GLY A 91 -19.42 5.31 11.49
C GLY A 91 -20.69 4.47 11.34
N THR A 92 -21.32 4.59 10.18
CA THR A 92 -22.49 3.79 9.75
C THR A 92 -22.10 2.49 9.02
N GLY A 93 -20.80 2.19 8.95
CA GLY A 93 -20.25 0.98 8.34
C GLY A 93 -20.41 -0.26 9.22
N THR A 94 -20.37 -1.42 8.57
CA THR A 94 -20.49 -2.76 9.18
C THR A 94 -19.28 -3.63 8.86
N TYR A 95 -18.11 -3.00 8.66
CA TYR A 95 -16.86 -3.67 8.31
C TYR A 95 -16.02 -4.09 9.53
N LYS A 96 -16.43 -3.68 10.74
CA LYS A 96 -15.67 -3.98 11.95
C LYS A 96 -15.85 -5.43 12.36
N ILE A 97 -14.74 -6.16 12.38
CA ILE A 97 -14.64 -7.54 12.83
C ILE A 97 -14.48 -7.55 14.35
N SER A 98 -15.28 -8.38 15.03
CA SER A 98 -15.15 -8.54 16.48
C SER A 98 -13.81 -9.19 16.84
N LYS A 99 -13.27 -8.87 18.02
CA LYS A 99 -12.01 -9.45 18.50
C LYS A 99 -12.01 -10.98 18.45
N VAL A 100 -13.11 -11.60 18.90
CA VAL A 100 -13.28 -13.06 18.91
C VAL A 100 -13.18 -13.65 17.50
N MET A 101 -13.81 -12.99 16.52
CA MET A 101 -13.79 -13.44 15.13
C MET A 101 -12.41 -13.22 14.48
N TRP A 102 -11.75 -12.10 14.77
CA TRP A 102 -10.41 -11.83 14.28
C TRP A 102 -9.39 -12.84 14.82
N GLU A 103 -9.48 -13.20 16.10
CA GLU A 103 -8.66 -14.26 16.70
C GLU A 103 -8.94 -15.64 16.07
N ALA A 104 -10.19 -15.91 15.68
CA ALA A 104 -10.55 -17.13 14.95
C ALA A 104 -9.92 -17.15 13.55
N ILE A 105 -9.95 -16.05 12.81
CA ILE A 105 -9.27 -15.87 11.51
C ILE A 105 -7.77 -16.12 11.66
N GLY A 106 -7.16 -15.59 12.72
CA GLY A 106 -5.75 -15.82 13.06
C GLY A 106 -5.40 -17.30 13.20
N ARG A 107 -6.20 -18.05 13.98
CA ARG A 107 -6.03 -19.51 14.15
C ARG A 107 -6.24 -20.28 12.86
N LEU A 108 -7.28 -19.96 12.10
CA LEU A 108 -7.58 -20.61 10.82
C LEU A 108 -6.47 -20.36 9.80
N THR A 109 -5.87 -19.17 9.79
CA THR A 109 -4.70 -18.85 8.96
C THR A 109 -3.58 -19.83 9.24
N THR A 110 -3.15 -19.97 10.50
CA THR A 110 -2.07 -20.88 10.89
C THR A 110 -2.40 -22.35 10.63
N GLN A 111 -3.66 -22.76 10.80
CA GLN A 111 -4.10 -24.14 10.53
C GLN A 111 -4.12 -24.47 9.03
N ALA A 112 -4.38 -23.49 8.17
CA ALA A 112 -4.34 -23.67 6.73
C ALA A 112 -2.91 -23.65 6.16
N THR A 113 -1.97 -22.94 6.81
CA THR A 113 -0.57 -22.84 6.34
C THR A 113 0.07 -24.18 5.92
N PRO A 114 -0.03 -25.27 6.71
CA PRO A 114 0.61 -26.55 6.34
C PRO A 114 0.03 -27.22 5.10
N THR A 115 -1.15 -26.80 4.62
CA THR A 115 -1.77 -27.34 3.40
C THR A 115 -1.35 -26.58 2.14
N ILE A 116 -0.64 -25.46 2.30
CA ILE A 116 -0.14 -24.63 1.20
C ILE A 116 1.28 -25.10 0.86
N PRO A 117 1.57 -25.44 -0.42
CA PRO A 117 2.93 -25.80 -0.80
C PRO A 117 3.90 -24.64 -0.58
N SER A 118 5.07 -24.93 -0.02
CA SER A 118 6.11 -23.93 0.27
C SER A 118 6.65 -23.19 -0.95
N SER A 119 6.36 -23.68 -2.16
CA SER A 119 6.65 -22.99 -3.42
C SER A 119 5.84 -21.71 -3.62
N PHE A 120 4.72 -21.55 -2.91
CA PHE A 120 3.83 -20.39 -3.05
C PHE A 120 4.10 -19.31 -2.00
N VAL A 121 4.36 -19.72 -0.76
CA VAL A 121 4.64 -18.82 0.37
C VAL A 121 5.33 -19.60 1.48
N GLY A 122 6.16 -18.91 2.27
CA GLY A 122 6.69 -19.45 3.52
C GLY A 122 5.60 -19.69 4.59
N THR A 123 6.02 -20.15 5.76
CA THR A 123 5.08 -20.37 6.88
C THR A 123 4.40 -19.06 7.29
N LEU A 124 3.08 -19.00 7.16
CA LEU A 124 2.26 -17.89 7.64
C LEU A 124 1.91 -18.11 9.13
N PRO A 125 2.37 -17.22 10.04
CA PRO A 125 2.03 -17.27 11.45
C PRO A 125 0.61 -16.74 11.69
N ASN A 126 0.19 -16.71 12.95
CA ASN A 126 -1.14 -16.23 13.31
C ASN A 126 -1.26 -14.72 13.02
N ILE A 127 -2.03 -14.34 11.99
CA ILE A 127 -2.13 -12.93 11.58
C ILE A 127 -2.76 -12.02 12.66
N ALA A 128 -3.54 -12.58 13.60
CA ALA A 128 -4.13 -11.79 14.67
C ALA A 128 -3.15 -11.48 15.81
N GLN A 129 -2.19 -12.38 16.07
CA GLN A 129 -1.25 -12.29 17.18
C GLN A 129 0.14 -11.83 16.74
N ASP A 130 0.61 -12.35 15.61
CA ASP A 130 2.00 -12.26 15.14
C ASP A 130 2.12 -11.46 13.83
N HIS A 131 1.22 -10.52 13.57
CA HIS A 131 1.24 -9.67 12.36
C HIS A 131 2.57 -8.95 12.13
N LYS A 132 3.37 -8.71 13.18
CA LYS A 132 4.72 -8.12 13.06
C LYS A 132 5.72 -9.02 12.31
N LEU A 133 5.44 -10.31 12.22
CA LEU A 133 6.24 -11.27 11.46
C LEU A 133 5.85 -11.29 9.97
N PHE A 134 4.71 -10.71 9.60
CA PHE A 134 4.30 -10.61 8.20
C PHE A 134 5.14 -9.56 7.49
N LYS A 135 5.77 -9.99 6.40
CA LYS A 135 6.40 -9.12 5.41
C LYS A 135 5.48 -8.98 4.19
N ALA A 136 5.88 -8.16 3.22
CA ALA A 136 5.11 -7.92 2.01
C ALA A 136 4.67 -9.22 1.29
N GLU A 137 5.54 -10.24 1.19
CA GLU A 137 5.19 -11.55 0.62
C GLU A 137 4.04 -12.24 1.38
N ALA A 138 4.10 -12.27 2.71
CA ALA A 138 3.08 -12.89 3.55
C ALA A 138 1.75 -12.15 3.46
N TYR A 139 1.78 -10.81 3.49
CA TYR A 139 0.58 -10.00 3.30
C TYR A 139 -0.01 -10.18 1.90
N ALA A 140 0.84 -10.21 0.87
CA ALA A 140 0.42 -10.43 -0.51
C ALA A 140 -0.30 -11.77 -0.65
N PHE A 141 0.28 -12.85 -0.15
CA PHE A 141 -0.34 -14.16 -0.23
C PHE A 141 -1.64 -14.22 0.57
N TRP A 142 -1.61 -13.72 1.81
CA TRP A 142 -2.78 -13.78 2.68
C TRP A 142 -3.96 -12.99 2.11
N ILE A 143 -3.76 -11.75 1.66
CA ILE A 143 -4.86 -10.91 1.14
C ILE A 143 -5.45 -11.47 -0.16
N GLN A 144 -4.63 -12.10 -1.01
CA GLN A 144 -5.08 -12.61 -2.32
C GLN A 144 -5.77 -13.98 -2.20
N TYR A 145 -5.25 -14.88 -1.37
CA TYR A 145 -5.66 -16.28 -1.40
C TYR A 145 -6.39 -16.74 -0.15
N MET A 146 -6.08 -16.17 1.01
CA MET A 146 -6.68 -16.61 2.29
C MET A 146 -7.81 -15.70 2.74
N ALA A 147 -7.60 -14.39 2.71
CA ALA A 147 -8.55 -13.39 3.18
C ALA A 147 -9.93 -13.50 2.51
N PRO A 148 -10.07 -13.71 1.18
CA PRO A 148 -11.40 -13.83 0.57
C PRO A 148 -12.22 -15.00 1.14
N ILE A 149 -11.54 -16.07 1.56
CA ILE A 149 -12.17 -17.26 2.14
C ILE A 149 -12.43 -17.05 3.63
N LEU A 150 -11.42 -16.54 4.36
CA LEU A 150 -11.48 -16.34 5.81
C LEU A 150 -12.43 -15.21 6.23
N LEU A 151 -12.62 -14.22 5.37
CA LEU A 151 -13.48 -13.07 5.64
C LEU A 151 -14.92 -13.26 5.14
N LYS A 152 -15.17 -14.31 4.35
CA LYS A 152 -16.51 -14.61 3.83
C LYS A 152 -17.48 -14.89 4.97
N GLY A 153 -18.59 -14.16 5.02
CA GLY A 153 -19.57 -14.23 6.12
C GLY A 153 -19.10 -13.59 7.43
N VAL A 154 -17.88 -13.04 7.47
CA VAL A 154 -17.38 -12.20 8.57
C VAL A 154 -17.57 -10.72 8.22
N LEU A 155 -17.15 -10.33 7.03
CA LEU A 155 -17.51 -9.03 6.45
C LEU A 155 -18.89 -9.16 5.79
N SER A 156 -19.68 -8.08 5.86
CA SER A 156 -21.01 -8.03 5.26
C SER A 156 -20.93 -8.21 3.73
N ASP A 157 -21.89 -8.96 3.17
CA ASP A 157 -21.96 -9.27 1.74
C ASP A 157 -21.98 -8.01 0.84
N ARG A 158 -22.48 -6.88 1.35
CA ARG A 158 -22.45 -5.57 0.67
C ARG A 158 -21.06 -5.09 0.25
N TYR A 159 -19.99 -5.67 0.82
CA TYR A 159 -18.60 -5.34 0.51
C TYR A 159 -17.98 -6.29 -0.53
N TYR A 160 -18.75 -7.27 -1.01
CA TYR A 160 -18.37 -8.24 -2.04
C TYR A 160 -19.20 -8.10 -3.33
N GLU A 161 -20.29 -7.33 -3.29
CA GLU A 161 -21.12 -6.93 -4.44
C GLU A 161 -20.48 -5.77 -5.22
#